data_AF-A0A952CI64-F1
#
_entry.id   AF-A0A952CI64-F1
#
_cell.length_a   1.000
_cell.length_b   1.000
_cell.length_c   1.000
_cell.angle_alpha   90.00
_cell.angle_beta   90.00
_cell.angle_gamma   90.00
#
_symmetry.space_group_name_H-M   'P 1'
#
loop_
_entity.id
_entity.type
_entity.pdbx_description
1 polymer ?
#
loop_
_entity_poly.entity_id
_entity_poly.type
_entity_poly.pdbx_seq_one_letter_code
_entity_poly.pdbx_strand_id
1 'polypeptide(L)'
;MRSQALFGLVLGGGLFVLMLVGPLLNNVGADRRAARRAAAEAGMELRNVDLGLIAMQERGLAPVEALRSADFDALLGNAALWQEPDPNDPTVKGDARERVGMDAAGLRRAADALQAAIQSQRERLQQAEAGVQRAVDASAEVSSPHYLRGAIELARAGLRLAEVHRLRAAVDAALAQLVLCAQDVRAAQIEVDQLSGFDAAPVLSTLEANLAEVSAARKAADARVTELSAAVERTRAELQAVREALSRRQAELRQLEERGFELGDAASFASYRDHYLSIATQGPDSLTALQAREELLAHGGIPNAQVADDDFVAGEVSGGDPAPGLDTLERRLESAQEVARRLGRAGESIESQIAQVKSRGALVAQELERYRATLREQRQRLDQLRGAAAEAARLAFEKEAEALRSAQAAAQAFSRSAAAETSWRRAARDLKNEKDTASKNMRLALINNDRAVEDLGPAAEAEALLAAARAFASRVNGLTSYLAAMERVRELVPDFSFDAAATQTELTTAQQTATTELERAVSPLTRLADAAGPTSWIHQALLGYLYHALAHINPDQEQVYLAQATQRLGQALQGKERSPYLAPHATLLEILKADQP
;
A
#
# COMPACT_ATOMS: atom_id res chain seq x y z
N MET A 1 -16.64 0.22 2.69
CA MET A 1 -18.05 -0.22 2.53
C MET A 1 -19.07 0.75 3.13
N ARG A 2 -18.87 1.29 4.35
CA ARG A 2 -19.80 2.27 4.96
C ARG A 2 -20.08 3.55 4.15
N SER A 3 -19.12 4.10 3.40
CA SER A 3 -19.37 5.31 2.59
C SER A 3 -20.08 5.03 1.27
N GLN A 4 -19.92 3.85 0.66
CA GLN A 4 -20.42 3.56 -0.70
C GLN A 4 -21.93 3.34 -0.77
N ALA A 5 -22.55 2.85 0.31
CA ALA A 5 -24.00 2.64 0.39
C ALA A 5 -24.80 3.95 0.52
N LEU A 6 -24.13 5.06 0.89
CA LEU A 6 -24.73 6.38 1.05
C LEU A 6 -25.10 7.04 -0.29
N PHE A 7 -24.42 6.68 -1.38
CA PHE A 7 -24.36 7.50 -2.59
C PHE A 7 -25.33 7.08 -3.71
N GLY A 8 -25.64 5.79 -3.87
CA GLY A 8 -26.57 5.29 -4.89
C GLY A 8 -28.06 5.60 -4.62
N LEU A 9 -28.39 6.10 -3.43
CA LEU A 9 -29.73 5.96 -2.90
C LEU A 9 -30.50 7.29 -2.85
N VAL A 10 -29.81 8.42 -3.06
CA VAL A 10 -30.34 9.77 -2.82
C VAL A 10 -30.92 10.46 -4.08
N LEU A 11 -30.74 9.94 -5.29
CA LEU A 11 -30.93 10.71 -6.53
C LEU A 11 -32.36 10.76 -7.11
N GLY A 12 -33.33 9.98 -6.63
CA GLY A 12 -34.66 9.86 -7.28
C GLY A 12 -35.69 10.99 -7.07
N GLY A 13 -35.47 11.94 -6.16
CA GLY A 13 -36.52 12.84 -5.67
C GLY A 13 -36.86 14.07 -6.53
N GLY A 14 -35.87 14.74 -7.14
CA GLY A 14 -36.00 16.11 -7.67
C GLY A 14 -36.76 16.29 -8.99
N LEU A 15 -37.46 15.25 -9.45
CA LEU A 15 -37.99 15.15 -10.82
C LEU A 15 -39.50 15.03 -10.90
N PHE A 16 -40.15 14.78 -9.77
CA PHE A 16 -41.59 14.58 -9.71
C PHE A 16 -42.37 15.90 -9.83
N VAL A 17 -41.81 16.98 -9.29
CA VAL A 17 -42.35 18.34 -9.36
C VAL A 17 -42.36 18.90 -10.79
N LEU A 18 -41.40 18.53 -11.64
CA LEU A 18 -41.42 18.90 -13.08
C LEU A 18 -42.46 18.09 -13.89
N MET A 19 -42.72 16.83 -13.52
CA MET A 19 -43.69 15.97 -14.21
C MET A 19 -45.16 16.30 -13.85
N LEU A 20 -45.44 16.74 -12.62
CA LEU A 20 -46.80 17.09 -12.17
C LEU A 20 -47.32 18.41 -12.73
N VAL A 21 -46.45 19.29 -13.22
CA VAL A 21 -46.82 20.63 -13.72
C VAL A 21 -47.34 20.62 -15.16
N GLY A 22 -47.08 19.54 -15.92
CA GLY A 22 -47.47 19.40 -17.33
C GLY A 22 -48.97 19.62 -17.61
N PRO A 23 -49.91 19.07 -16.81
CA PRO A 23 -51.35 19.22 -17.04
C PRO A 23 -51.97 20.49 -16.46
N LEU A 24 -51.36 21.15 -15.47
CA LEU A 24 -52.01 22.17 -14.64
C LEU A 24 -51.88 23.62 -15.17
N LEU A 25 -51.07 23.88 -16.21
CA LEU A 25 -50.77 25.24 -16.67
C LEU A 25 -51.04 25.48 -18.18
N ASN A 26 -52.21 25.05 -18.68
CA ASN A 26 -52.57 25.07 -20.11
C ASN A 26 -52.77 26.47 -20.77
N ASN A 27 -52.70 27.58 -20.03
CA ASN A 27 -53.03 28.92 -20.56
C ASN A 27 -51.86 29.92 -20.54
N VAL A 28 -50.75 29.64 -21.24
CA VAL A 28 -49.63 30.62 -21.31
C VAL A 28 -48.94 30.68 -22.68
N GLY A 29 -48.40 31.86 -23.05
CA GLY A 29 -47.81 32.20 -24.36
C GLY A 29 -46.60 31.36 -24.80
N ALA A 30 -46.22 31.51 -26.08
CA ALA A 30 -45.23 30.66 -26.77
C ALA A 30 -43.87 30.53 -26.05
N ASP A 31 -43.32 31.64 -25.56
CA ASP A 31 -42.02 31.65 -24.87
C ASP A 31 -42.02 30.87 -23.56
N ARG A 32 -43.12 30.92 -22.80
CA ARG A 32 -43.26 30.16 -21.54
C ARG A 32 -43.46 28.66 -21.80
N ARG A 33 -44.05 28.29 -22.95
CA ARG A 33 -44.18 26.88 -23.37
C ARG A 33 -42.83 26.28 -23.78
N ALA A 34 -41.99 27.05 -24.48
CA ALA A 34 -40.65 26.64 -24.85
C ALA A 34 -39.75 26.44 -23.61
N ALA A 35 -39.74 27.39 -22.68
CA ALA A 35 -38.98 27.27 -21.42
C ALA A 35 -39.42 26.07 -20.56
N ARG A 36 -40.72 25.77 -20.53
CA ARG A 36 -41.26 24.59 -19.82
C ARG A 36 -40.84 23.27 -20.45
N ARG A 37 -40.93 23.14 -21.77
CA ARG A 37 -40.49 21.92 -22.49
C ARG A 37 -39.01 21.67 -22.25
N ALA A 38 -38.19 22.71 -22.40
CA ALA A 38 -36.75 22.63 -22.13
C ALA A 38 -36.46 22.20 -20.67
N ALA A 39 -37.16 22.74 -19.68
CA ALA A 39 -36.99 22.34 -18.27
C ALA A 39 -37.46 20.91 -17.97
N ALA A 40 -38.55 20.46 -18.57
CA ALA A 40 -39.08 19.10 -18.40
C ALA A 40 -38.21 18.04 -19.09
N GLU A 41 -37.72 18.32 -20.31
CA GLU A 41 -36.77 17.48 -21.04
C GLU A 41 -35.42 17.42 -20.30
N ALA A 42 -34.97 18.54 -19.74
CA ALA A 42 -33.78 18.60 -18.90
C ALA A 42 -33.91 17.73 -17.64
N GLY A 43 -35.05 17.79 -16.96
CA GLY A 43 -35.35 16.90 -15.84
C GLY A 43 -35.33 15.43 -16.26
N MET A 44 -36.04 15.04 -17.31
CA MET A 44 -36.15 13.63 -17.72
C MET A 44 -34.79 12.99 -18.07
N GLU A 45 -33.87 13.75 -18.68
CA GLU A 45 -32.52 13.26 -18.98
C GLU A 45 -31.60 13.24 -17.73
N LEU A 46 -31.76 14.19 -16.79
CA LEU A 46 -31.09 14.14 -15.48
C LEU A 46 -31.43 12.86 -14.71
N ARG A 47 -32.67 12.36 -14.83
CA ARG A 47 -33.07 11.06 -14.28
C ARG A 47 -32.24 9.90 -14.81
N ASN A 48 -31.94 9.92 -16.11
CA ASN A 48 -31.19 8.86 -16.77
C ASN A 48 -29.69 8.93 -16.42
N VAL A 49 -29.17 10.15 -16.25
CA VAL A 49 -27.83 10.41 -15.70
C VAL A 49 -27.71 9.91 -14.26
N ASP A 50 -28.70 10.21 -13.42
CA ASP A 50 -28.77 9.80 -12.03
C ASP A 50 -28.86 8.27 -11.90
N LEU A 51 -29.73 7.61 -12.66
CA LEU A 51 -29.80 6.14 -12.70
C LEU A 51 -28.49 5.51 -13.21
N GLY A 52 -27.77 6.18 -14.12
CA GLY A 52 -26.44 5.77 -14.58
C GLY A 52 -25.39 5.86 -13.48
N LEU A 53 -25.37 6.95 -12.70
CA LEU A 53 -24.48 7.17 -11.55
C LEU A 53 -24.74 6.16 -10.42
N ILE A 54 -26.01 5.87 -10.12
CA ILE A 54 -26.42 4.85 -9.15
C ILE A 54 -25.89 3.47 -9.58
N ALA A 55 -26.11 3.09 -10.84
CA ALA A 55 -25.66 1.80 -11.36
C ALA A 55 -24.13 1.66 -11.38
N MET A 56 -23.37 2.76 -11.49
CA MET A 56 -21.91 2.76 -11.37
C MET A 56 -21.45 2.61 -9.92
N GLN A 57 -22.11 3.31 -8.98
CA GLN A 57 -21.74 3.30 -7.55
C GLN A 57 -22.13 2.00 -6.83
N GLU A 58 -23.34 1.45 -7.08
CA GLU A 58 -23.81 0.19 -6.47
C GLU A 58 -22.95 -1.02 -6.85
N ARG A 59 -22.23 -0.93 -7.98
CA ARG A 59 -21.32 -1.98 -8.47
C ARG A 59 -19.89 -1.87 -7.92
N GLY A 60 -19.63 -0.95 -6.98
CA GLY A 60 -18.28 -0.69 -6.47
C GLY A 60 -17.32 -0.12 -7.51
N LEU A 61 -17.85 0.33 -8.67
CA LEU A 61 -17.09 0.90 -9.77
C LEU A 61 -16.91 2.39 -9.49
N ALA A 62 -15.98 2.72 -8.59
CA ALA A 62 -15.34 4.03 -8.67
C ALA A 62 -14.77 4.22 -10.09
N PRO A 63 -14.85 5.42 -10.71
CA PRO A 63 -14.20 5.67 -11.97
C PRO A 63 -12.71 5.88 -11.70
N VAL A 64 -12.02 4.76 -11.59
CA VAL A 64 -10.61 4.61 -11.96
C VAL A 64 -10.76 3.72 -13.22
N GLU A 65 -9.98 3.81 -14.29
CA GLU A 65 -8.66 3.19 -14.21
C GLU A 65 -8.66 2.06 -13.17
N ALA A 66 -9.58 1.11 -13.29
CA ALA A 66 -9.32 -0.27 -12.97
C ALA A 66 -7.83 -0.47 -13.23
N LEU A 67 -7.06 -0.60 -12.15
CA LEU A 67 -5.80 -1.30 -12.12
C LEU A 67 -5.01 -1.11 -13.42
N ARG A 68 -4.35 0.04 -13.64
CA ARG A 68 -3.61 0.27 -14.89
C ARG A 68 -2.69 -0.90 -15.29
N SER A 69 -2.32 -1.78 -14.35
CA SER A 69 -1.83 -3.13 -14.64
C SER A 69 -1.66 -3.97 -13.37
N ALA A 70 -2.67 -4.75 -12.95
CA ALA A 70 -2.46 -6.01 -12.21
C ALA A 70 -3.80 -6.72 -11.97
N ASP A 71 -3.98 -7.85 -12.65
CA ASP A 71 -4.93 -8.95 -12.36
C ASP A 71 -6.43 -8.64 -12.29
N PHE A 72 -7.03 -8.43 -13.47
CA PHE A 72 -8.47 -8.40 -13.66
C PHE A 72 -9.12 -9.80 -13.65
N ASP A 73 -8.34 -10.87 -13.89
CA ASP A 73 -8.83 -12.26 -13.95
C ASP A 73 -9.21 -12.83 -12.57
N ALA A 74 -8.58 -12.35 -11.49
CA ALA A 74 -8.88 -12.78 -10.13
C ALA A 74 -10.24 -12.24 -9.60
N LEU A 75 -10.72 -11.11 -10.13
CA LEU A 75 -11.98 -10.49 -9.72
C LEU A 75 -13.21 -11.06 -10.45
N LEU A 76 -13.03 -11.57 -11.68
CA LEU A 76 -14.10 -12.24 -12.42
C LEU A 76 -14.47 -13.61 -11.85
N GLY A 77 -13.57 -14.24 -11.08
CA GLY A 77 -13.82 -15.53 -10.43
C GLY A 77 -14.99 -15.55 -9.44
N ASN A 78 -15.41 -14.39 -8.91
CA ASN A 78 -16.50 -14.28 -7.94
C ASN A 78 -17.82 -13.72 -8.50
N ALA A 79 -17.88 -13.37 -9.79
CA ALA A 79 -19.10 -12.82 -10.42
C ALA A 79 -20.05 -13.90 -10.99
N ALA A 80 -19.73 -15.20 -10.84
CA ALA A 80 -20.48 -16.32 -11.41
C ALA A 80 -21.83 -16.64 -10.72
N LEU A 81 -22.38 -15.73 -9.92
CA LEU A 81 -23.58 -15.99 -9.09
C LEU A 81 -24.86 -15.27 -9.54
N TRP A 82 -24.89 -14.64 -10.71
CA TRP A 82 -26.10 -13.98 -11.21
C TRP A 82 -26.45 -14.48 -12.61
N GLN A 83 -27.52 -15.27 -12.68
CA GLN A 83 -28.05 -15.88 -13.89
C GLN A 83 -28.26 -14.84 -14.99
N GLU A 84 -27.64 -15.06 -16.14
CA GLU A 84 -27.95 -14.35 -17.38
C GLU A 84 -29.44 -14.53 -17.71
N PRO A 85 -30.19 -13.46 -18.03
CA PRO A 85 -31.54 -13.61 -18.53
C PRO A 85 -31.52 -14.33 -19.88
N ASP A 86 -32.46 -15.26 -20.08
CA ASP A 86 -32.59 -16.09 -21.28
C ASP A 86 -32.54 -15.21 -22.55
N PRO A 87 -31.57 -15.41 -23.45
CA PRO A 87 -31.45 -14.64 -24.67
C PRO A 87 -32.66 -14.78 -25.62
N ASN A 88 -33.61 -15.66 -25.32
CA ASN A 88 -34.85 -15.85 -26.08
C ASN A 88 -36.08 -15.14 -25.51
N ASP A 89 -35.98 -14.31 -24.45
CA ASP A 89 -37.14 -13.56 -23.94
C ASP A 89 -37.65 -12.52 -24.98
N PRO A 90 -38.84 -12.71 -25.57
CA PRO A 90 -39.37 -11.84 -26.63
C PRO A 90 -39.87 -10.47 -26.13
N THR A 91 -39.85 -10.20 -24.81
CA THR A 91 -40.30 -8.93 -24.24
C THR A 91 -39.29 -7.79 -24.35
N VAL A 92 -38.03 -8.07 -24.72
CA VAL A 92 -37.01 -7.06 -24.97
C VAL A 92 -36.97 -6.70 -26.45
N LYS A 93 -38.00 -6.00 -26.94
CA LYS A 93 -38.00 -5.35 -28.26
C LYS A 93 -38.13 -3.84 -28.10
N GLY A 94 -37.00 -3.14 -28.20
CA GLY A 94 -36.97 -1.68 -28.26
C GLY A 94 -35.56 -1.14 -28.05
N ASP A 95 -34.98 -0.66 -29.15
CA ASP A 95 -33.72 0.09 -29.32
C ASP A 95 -32.46 -0.45 -28.62
N ALA A 96 -31.49 -0.81 -29.46
CA ALA A 96 -30.12 -1.14 -29.07
C ALA A 96 -29.48 0.02 -28.29
N ARG A 97 -29.72 0.06 -26.98
CA ARG A 97 -28.77 0.63 -26.02
C ARG A 97 -27.49 -0.15 -26.20
N GLU A 98 -26.50 0.48 -26.83
CA GLU A 98 -25.13 0.00 -26.90
C GLU A 98 -24.76 -0.59 -25.54
N ARG A 99 -24.59 -1.92 -25.51
CA ARG A 99 -24.17 -2.62 -24.30
C ARG A 99 -22.74 -2.18 -24.03
N VAL A 100 -22.58 -1.23 -23.12
CA VAL A 100 -21.28 -0.80 -22.62
C VAL A 100 -20.64 -2.04 -21.98
N GLY A 101 -19.68 -2.65 -22.68
CA GLY A 101 -18.88 -3.74 -22.13
C GLY A 101 -18.20 -3.29 -20.83
N MET A 102 -18.03 -4.19 -19.86
CA MET A 102 -17.44 -3.89 -18.55
C MET A 102 -15.90 -3.75 -18.58
N ASP A 103 -15.32 -3.38 -19.73
CA ASP A 103 -13.90 -3.11 -19.86
C ASP A 103 -13.58 -1.62 -19.63
N ALA A 104 -12.29 -1.30 -19.48
CA ALA A 104 -11.82 0.08 -19.28
C ALA A 104 -12.30 1.04 -20.40
N ALA A 105 -12.47 0.52 -21.63
CA ALA A 105 -13.00 1.28 -22.75
C ALA A 105 -14.50 1.60 -22.60
N GLY A 106 -15.29 0.67 -22.06
CA GLY A 106 -16.69 0.88 -21.72
C GLY A 106 -16.90 1.93 -20.64
N LEU A 107 -16.12 1.88 -19.55
CA LEU A 107 -16.19 2.89 -18.49
C LEU A 107 -15.83 4.30 -19.00
N ARG A 108 -14.83 4.40 -19.88
CA ARG A 108 -14.47 5.67 -20.52
C ARG A 108 -15.60 6.20 -21.40
N ARG A 109 -16.21 5.35 -22.23
CA ARG A 109 -17.38 5.73 -23.04
C ARG A 109 -18.55 6.19 -22.17
N ALA A 110 -18.80 5.56 -21.03
CA ALA A 110 -19.84 5.98 -20.10
C ALA A 110 -19.54 7.37 -19.48
N ALA A 111 -18.28 7.62 -19.09
CA ALA A 111 -17.86 8.92 -18.59
C ALA A 111 -17.96 10.03 -19.66
N ASP A 112 -17.54 9.73 -20.89
CA ASP A 112 -17.63 10.67 -22.03
C ASP A 112 -19.10 10.97 -22.38
N ALA A 113 -19.96 9.95 -22.38
CA ALA A 113 -21.41 10.11 -22.60
C ALA A 113 -22.07 10.94 -21.50
N LEU A 114 -21.70 10.73 -20.23
CA LEU A 114 -22.15 11.55 -19.12
C LEU A 114 -21.72 13.01 -19.29
N GLN A 115 -20.47 13.26 -19.69
CA GLN A 115 -19.96 14.61 -19.91
C GLN A 115 -20.67 15.30 -21.08
N ALA A 116 -20.94 14.58 -22.18
CA ALA A 116 -21.73 15.08 -23.30
C ALA A 116 -23.17 15.42 -22.88
N ALA A 117 -23.79 14.59 -22.05
CA ALA A 117 -25.13 14.85 -21.50
C ALA A 117 -25.14 16.11 -20.62
N ILE A 118 -24.16 16.26 -19.70
CA ILE A 118 -24.02 17.46 -18.86
C ILE A 118 -23.88 18.71 -19.73
N GLN A 119 -23.07 18.65 -20.79
CA GLN A 119 -22.86 19.79 -21.68
C GLN A 119 -24.12 20.14 -22.48
N SER A 120 -24.81 19.15 -23.05
CA SER A 120 -26.08 19.39 -23.74
C SER A 120 -27.13 20.03 -22.81
N GLN A 121 -27.16 19.61 -21.55
CA GLN A 121 -28.09 20.15 -20.57
C GLN A 121 -27.78 21.59 -20.17
N ARG A 122 -26.49 21.95 -20.08
CA ARG A 122 -26.09 23.35 -19.86
C ARG A 122 -26.61 24.28 -20.95
N GLU A 123 -26.50 23.88 -22.20
CA GLU A 123 -26.96 24.66 -23.35
C GLU A 123 -28.48 24.86 -23.30
N ARG A 124 -29.24 23.80 -23.00
CA ARG A 124 -30.71 23.88 -22.84
C ARG A 124 -31.12 24.78 -21.67
N LEU A 125 -30.43 24.70 -20.53
CA LEU A 125 -30.68 25.56 -19.38
C LEU A 125 -30.36 27.03 -19.65
N GLN A 126 -29.32 27.31 -20.44
CA GLN A 126 -28.97 28.67 -20.84
C GLN A 126 -30.05 29.29 -21.76
N GLN A 127 -30.61 28.50 -22.68
CA GLN A 127 -31.74 28.92 -23.51
C GLN A 127 -33.00 29.17 -22.67
N ALA A 128 -33.28 28.29 -21.69
CA ALA A 128 -34.41 28.44 -20.78
C ALA A 128 -34.28 29.70 -19.90
N GLU A 129 -33.07 30.02 -19.40
CA GLU A 129 -32.80 31.22 -18.61
C GLU A 129 -33.11 32.50 -19.38
N ALA A 130 -32.68 32.60 -20.63
CA ALA A 130 -32.95 33.77 -21.47
C ALA A 130 -34.46 33.97 -21.72
N GLY A 131 -35.24 32.89 -21.74
CA GLY A 131 -36.71 32.94 -21.84
C GLY A 131 -37.38 33.34 -20.53
N VAL A 132 -36.89 32.85 -19.40
CA VAL A 132 -37.43 33.17 -18.06
C VAL A 132 -37.10 34.60 -17.66
N GLN A 133 -35.89 35.09 -17.94
CA GLN A 133 -35.50 36.47 -17.62
C GLN A 133 -36.42 37.48 -18.30
N ARG A 134 -36.69 37.29 -19.61
CA ARG A 134 -37.66 38.10 -20.35
C ARG A 134 -39.08 38.06 -19.74
N ALA A 135 -39.48 36.93 -19.15
CA ALA A 135 -40.77 36.80 -18.49
C ALA A 135 -40.82 37.43 -17.09
N VAL A 136 -39.71 37.43 -16.34
CA VAL A 136 -39.57 38.12 -15.05
C VAL A 136 -39.58 39.63 -15.26
N ASP A 137 -38.80 40.14 -16.22
CA ASP A 137 -38.70 41.57 -16.52
C ASP A 137 -40.05 42.16 -17.00
N ALA A 138 -40.89 41.33 -17.64
CA ALA A 138 -42.23 41.73 -18.09
C ALA A 138 -43.28 41.76 -16.97
N SER A 139 -43.13 41.01 -15.88
CA SER A 139 -44.05 41.03 -14.74
C SER A 139 -43.48 40.33 -13.50
N ALA A 140 -42.95 41.12 -12.56
CA ALA A 140 -42.29 40.62 -11.34
C ALA A 140 -43.26 40.06 -10.28
N GLU A 141 -44.55 40.35 -10.39
CA GLU A 141 -45.60 39.98 -9.40
C GLU A 141 -46.25 38.62 -9.69
N VAL A 142 -45.96 37.98 -10.82
CA VAL A 142 -46.52 36.68 -11.19
C VAL A 142 -45.66 35.56 -10.58
N SER A 143 -46.26 34.51 -10.02
CA SER A 143 -45.47 33.41 -9.42
C SER A 143 -44.74 32.55 -10.46
N SER A 144 -45.34 32.33 -11.63
CA SER A 144 -44.80 31.41 -12.65
C SER A 144 -43.37 31.74 -13.11
N PRO A 145 -42.96 33.01 -13.32
CA PRO A 145 -41.56 33.36 -13.57
C PRO A 145 -40.59 32.98 -12.44
N HIS A 146 -40.96 33.21 -11.17
CA HIS A 146 -40.13 32.83 -10.01
C HIS A 146 -40.02 31.30 -9.87
N TYR A 147 -41.12 30.58 -10.09
CA TYR A 147 -41.12 29.12 -10.12
C TYR A 147 -40.18 28.56 -11.21
N LEU A 148 -40.27 29.09 -12.44
CA LEU A 148 -39.40 28.67 -13.54
C LEU A 148 -37.93 29.02 -13.27
N ARG A 149 -37.64 30.16 -12.63
CA ARG A 149 -36.28 30.51 -12.19
C ARG A 149 -35.77 29.50 -11.16
N GLY A 150 -36.60 29.13 -10.19
CA GLY A 150 -36.28 28.10 -9.19
C GLY A 150 -35.97 26.76 -9.85
N ALA A 151 -36.78 26.32 -10.81
CA ALA A 151 -36.58 25.06 -11.52
C ALA A 151 -35.27 25.04 -12.33
N ILE A 152 -34.91 26.16 -12.98
CA ILE A 152 -33.64 26.30 -13.70
C ILE A 152 -32.45 26.21 -12.73
N GLU A 153 -32.49 26.93 -11.61
CA GLU A 153 -31.41 26.88 -10.62
C GLU A 153 -31.32 25.52 -9.92
N LEU A 154 -32.44 24.84 -9.71
CA LEU A 154 -32.46 23.47 -9.17
C LEU A 154 -31.80 22.49 -10.15
N ALA A 155 -32.11 22.59 -11.44
CA ALA A 155 -31.46 21.78 -12.47
C ALA A 155 -29.95 22.07 -12.57
N ARG A 156 -29.54 23.34 -12.43
CA ARG A 156 -28.11 23.73 -12.33
C ARG A 156 -27.43 23.12 -11.12
N ALA A 157 -28.09 23.15 -9.96
CA ALA A 157 -27.58 22.53 -8.75
C ALA A 157 -27.38 21.02 -8.96
N GLY A 158 -28.34 20.33 -9.59
CA GLY A 158 -28.23 18.91 -9.95
C GLY A 158 -27.04 18.61 -10.87
N LEU A 159 -26.86 19.36 -11.95
CA LEU A 159 -25.71 19.19 -12.84
C LEU A 159 -24.37 19.41 -12.12
N ARG A 160 -24.30 20.44 -11.28
CA ARG A 160 -23.08 20.73 -10.50
C ARG A 160 -22.81 19.65 -9.46
N LEU A 161 -23.85 19.11 -8.81
CA LEU A 161 -23.71 17.96 -7.90
C LEU A 161 -23.17 16.72 -8.63
N ALA A 162 -23.65 16.43 -9.83
CA ALA A 162 -23.10 15.34 -10.64
C ALA A 162 -21.60 15.55 -10.95
N GLU A 163 -21.19 16.78 -11.27
CA GLU A 163 -19.77 17.11 -11.44
C GLU A 163 -18.96 16.99 -10.14
N VAL A 164 -19.51 17.43 -9.02
CA VAL A 164 -18.92 17.25 -7.68
C VAL A 164 -18.68 15.77 -7.41
N HIS A 165 -19.65 14.91 -7.66
CA HIS A 165 -19.50 13.47 -7.43
C HIS A 165 -18.40 12.87 -8.30
N ARG A 166 -18.32 13.27 -9.57
CA ARG A 166 -17.22 12.85 -10.46
C ARG A 166 -15.87 13.30 -9.94
N LEU A 167 -15.76 14.55 -9.48
CA LEU A 167 -14.52 15.10 -8.92
C LEU A 167 -14.14 14.41 -7.60
N ARG A 168 -15.11 14.15 -6.71
CA ARG A 168 -14.87 13.43 -5.46
C ARG A 168 -14.39 12.00 -5.68
N ALA A 169 -14.95 11.31 -6.67
CA ALA A 169 -14.47 9.98 -7.02
C ALA A 169 -13.02 10.01 -7.55
N ALA A 170 -12.64 11.05 -8.30
CA ALA A 170 -11.24 11.27 -8.70
C ALA A 170 -10.32 11.61 -7.51
N VAL A 171 -10.81 12.37 -6.54
CA VAL A 171 -10.10 12.62 -5.27
C VAL A 171 -9.86 11.32 -4.52
N ASP A 172 -10.89 10.50 -4.31
CA ASP A 172 -10.77 9.23 -3.60
C ASP A 172 -9.77 8.29 -4.28
N ALA A 173 -9.77 8.26 -5.62
CA ALA A 173 -8.79 7.51 -6.39
C ALA A 173 -7.35 8.02 -6.19
N ALA A 174 -7.15 9.34 -6.23
CA ALA A 174 -5.85 9.95 -5.98
C ALA A 174 -5.35 9.69 -4.56
N LEU A 175 -6.24 9.77 -3.56
CA LEU A 175 -5.94 9.45 -2.17
C LEU A 175 -5.57 7.98 -1.97
N ALA A 176 -6.28 7.05 -2.61
CA ALA A 176 -5.95 5.63 -2.57
C ALA A 176 -4.55 5.37 -3.18
N GLN A 177 -4.24 5.96 -4.34
CA GLN A 177 -2.92 5.85 -4.95
C GLN A 177 -1.82 6.46 -4.06
N LEU A 178 -2.11 7.57 -3.39
CA LEU A 178 -1.19 8.20 -2.45
C LEU A 178 -0.88 7.27 -1.27
N VAL A 179 -1.89 6.63 -0.67
CA VAL A 179 -1.69 5.67 0.43
C VAL A 179 -0.89 4.45 -0.01
N LEU A 180 -1.18 3.89 -1.20
CA LEU A 180 -0.39 2.78 -1.77
C LEU A 180 1.08 3.18 -1.99
N CYS A 181 1.31 4.34 -2.58
CA CYS A 181 2.67 4.87 -2.76
C CYS A 181 3.40 5.07 -1.42
N ALA A 182 2.69 5.50 -0.36
CA ALA A 182 3.26 5.62 0.98
C ALA A 182 3.64 4.26 1.59
N GLN A 183 2.87 3.20 1.30
CA GLN A 183 3.23 1.83 1.69
C GLN A 183 4.50 1.37 0.98
N ASP A 184 4.64 1.65 -0.32
CA ASP A 184 5.84 1.34 -1.09
C ASP A 184 7.08 2.10 -0.57
N VAL A 185 6.92 3.37 -0.21
CA VAL A 185 7.97 4.16 0.45
C VAL A 185 8.38 3.51 1.77
N ARG A 186 7.41 3.10 2.60
CA ARG A 186 7.68 2.45 3.88
C ARG A 186 8.40 1.11 3.70
N ALA A 187 7.97 0.30 2.74
CA ALA A 187 8.60 -0.99 2.43
C ALA A 187 10.05 -0.78 1.97
N ALA A 188 10.29 0.12 1.04
CA ALA A 188 11.65 0.45 0.58
C ALA A 188 12.53 1.00 1.72
N GLN A 189 11.98 1.82 2.62
CA GLN A 189 12.70 2.32 3.79
C GLN A 189 13.11 1.18 4.72
N ILE A 190 12.22 0.22 5.00
CA ILE A 190 12.53 -0.95 5.83
C ILE A 190 13.69 -1.75 5.23
N GLU A 191 13.70 -1.97 3.92
CA GLU A 191 14.80 -2.67 3.23
C GLU A 191 16.12 -1.87 3.32
N VAL A 192 16.08 -0.54 3.13
CA VAL A 192 17.25 0.32 3.33
C VAL A 192 17.77 0.21 4.76
N ASP A 193 16.88 0.27 5.77
CA ASP A 193 17.26 0.19 7.18
C ASP A 193 17.92 -1.16 7.49
N GLN A 194 17.33 -2.27 7.02
CA GLN A 194 17.87 -3.63 7.19
C GLN A 194 19.25 -3.80 6.54
N LEU A 195 19.40 -3.39 5.28
CA LEU A 195 20.65 -3.53 4.53
C LEU A 195 21.73 -2.57 5.04
N SER A 196 21.37 -1.38 5.54
CA SER A 196 22.32 -0.43 6.11
C SER A 196 22.96 -0.91 7.41
N GLY A 197 22.29 -1.82 8.13
CA GLY A 197 22.84 -2.48 9.32
C GLY A 197 23.90 -3.54 9.02
N PHE A 198 24.09 -3.93 7.76
CA PHE A 198 25.13 -4.88 7.37
C PHE A 198 26.49 -4.18 7.23
N ASP A 199 27.39 -4.43 8.18
CA ASP A 199 28.77 -3.96 8.12
C ASP A 199 29.75 -5.14 7.99
N ALA A 200 30.35 -5.29 6.81
CA ALA A 200 31.35 -6.31 6.54
C ALA A 200 32.75 -5.96 7.09
N ALA A 201 33.03 -4.69 7.38
CA ALA A 201 34.38 -4.24 7.70
C ALA A 201 34.96 -4.88 8.98
N PRO A 202 34.21 -5.02 10.11
CA PRO A 202 34.72 -5.67 11.32
C PRO A 202 35.04 -7.16 11.11
N VAL A 203 34.20 -7.85 10.34
CA VAL A 203 34.39 -9.28 10.01
C VAL A 203 35.62 -9.46 9.12
N LEU A 204 35.75 -8.63 8.08
CA LEU A 204 36.92 -8.65 7.19
C LEU A 204 38.20 -8.34 7.94
N SER A 205 38.21 -7.34 8.82
CA SER A 205 39.38 -7.00 9.64
C SER A 205 39.82 -8.18 10.51
N THR A 206 38.87 -8.89 11.12
CA THR A 206 39.16 -10.07 11.95
C THR A 206 39.74 -11.22 11.11
N LEU A 207 39.14 -11.50 9.95
CA LEU A 207 39.61 -12.57 9.06
C LEU A 207 41.00 -12.26 8.47
N GLU A 208 41.26 -11.01 8.11
CA GLU A 208 42.57 -10.57 7.61
C GLU A 208 43.65 -10.66 8.69
N ALA A 209 43.33 -10.34 9.95
CA ALA A 209 44.22 -10.56 11.08
C ALA A 209 44.52 -12.05 11.31
N ASN A 210 43.49 -12.91 11.27
CA ASN A 210 43.66 -14.37 11.41
C ASN A 210 44.49 -14.96 10.26
N LEU A 211 44.32 -14.47 9.03
CA LEU A 211 45.12 -14.89 7.89
C LEU A 211 46.60 -14.52 8.09
N ALA A 212 46.87 -13.31 8.59
CA ALA A 212 48.22 -12.88 8.91
C ALA A 212 48.88 -13.80 9.96
N GLU A 213 48.15 -14.15 11.03
CA GLU A 213 48.64 -15.07 12.07
C GLU A 213 48.94 -16.48 11.52
N VAL A 214 47.99 -17.06 10.76
CA VAL A 214 48.17 -18.38 10.14
C VAL A 214 49.33 -18.37 9.14
N SER A 215 49.50 -17.30 8.36
CA SER A 215 50.61 -17.16 7.42
C SER A 215 51.96 -17.10 8.11
N ALA A 216 52.06 -16.41 9.26
CA ALA A 216 53.27 -16.34 10.06
C ALA A 216 53.60 -17.71 10.67
N ALA A 217 52.59 -18.41 11.21
CA ALA A 217 52.74 -19.76 11.74
C ALA A 217 53.17 -20.75 10.64
N ARG A 218 52.61 -20.65 9.43
CA ARG A 218 53.00 -21.47 8.29
C ARG A 218 54.46 -21.25 7.91
N LYS A 219 54.89 -19.99 7.83
CA LYS A 219 56.30 -19.65 7.52
C LYS A 219 57.27 -20.23 8.56
N ALA A 220 56.91 -20.21 9.84
CA ALA A 220 57.70 -20.83 10.90
C ALA A 220 57.74 -22.37 10.77
N ALA A 221 56.61 -22.99 10.42
CA ALA A 221 56.54 -24.44 10.17
C ALA A 221 57.37 -24.86 8.95
N ASP A 222 57.32 -24.13 7.84
CA ASP A 222 58.10 -24.39 6.63
C ASP A 222 59.61 -24.25 6.88
N ALA A 223 60.02 -23.25 7.67
CA ALA A 223 61.40 -23.11 8.11
C ALA A 223 61.85 -24.33 8.94
N ARG A 224 60.98 -24.82 9.84
CA ARG A 224 61.27 -26.02 10.65
C ARG A 224 61.35 -27.30 9.81
N VAL A 225 60.49 -27.44 8.80
CA VAL A 225 60.56 -28.54 7.82
C VAL A 225 61.90 -28.50 7.08
N THR A 226 62.33 -27.32 6.65
CA THR A 226 63.62 -27.13 5.93
C THR A 226 64.81 -27.52 6.82
N GLU A 227 64.81 -27.07 8.08
CA GLU A 227 65.86 -27.40 9.06
C GLU A 227 65.91 -28.90 9.35
N LEU A 228 64.75 -29.53 9.64
CA LEU A 228 64.67 -30.95 9.93
C LEU A 228 65.04 -31.81 8.72
N SER A 229 64.65 -31.40 7.50
CA SER A 229 65.03 -32.09 6.27
C SER A 229 66.54 -32.07 6.07
N ALA A 230 67.19 -30.92 6.30
CA ALA A 230 68.65 -30.82 6.22
C ALA A 230 69.36 -31.66 7.30
N ALA A 231 68.79 -31.74 8.50
CA ALA A 231 69.30 -32.59 9.58
C ALA A 231 69.16 -34.09 9.24
N VAL A 232 68.01 -34.53 8.74
CA VAL A 232 67.78 -35.91 8.29
C VAL A 232 68.77 -36.30 7.20
N GLU A 233 68.95 -35.48 6.17
CA GLU A 233 69.89 -35.77 5.08
C GLU A 233 71.34 -35.82 5.57
N ARG A 234 71.74 -34.91 6.47
CA ARG A 234 73.09 -34.93 7.07
C ARG A 234 73.32 -36.20 7.89
N THR A 235 72.38 -36.55 8.78
CA THR A 235 72.47 -37.74 9.62
C THR A 235 72.45 -39.02 8.79
N ARG A 236 71.66 -39.06 7.71
CA ARG A 236 71.61 -40.20 6.78
C ARG A 236 72.93 -40.37 6.03
N ALA A 237 73.52 -39.29 5.54
CA ALA A 237 74.83 -39.32 4.89
C ALA A 237 75.94 -39.76 5.87
N GLU A 238 75.91 -39.28 7.10
CA GLU A 238 76.87 -39.66 8.15
C GLU A 238 76.71 -41.14 8.54
N LEU A 239 75.48 -41.61 8.74
CA LEU A 239 75.18 -43.01 9.03
C LEU A 239 75.67 -43.93 7.90
N GLN A 240 75.48 -43.52 6.64
CA GLN A 240 75.99 -44.26 5.49
C GLN A 240 77.53 -44.34 5.49
N ALA A 241 78.22 -43.21 5.74
CA ALA A 241 79.67 -43.19 5.81
C ALA A 241 80.21 -44.09 6.96
N VAL A 242 79.54 -44.10 8.12
CA VAL A 242 79.87 -44.97 9.25
C VAL A 242 79.66 -46.44 8.90
N ARG A 243 78.55 -46.79 8.22
CA ARG A 243 78.30 -48.17 7.74
C ARG A 243 79.35 -48.64 6.74
N GLU A 244 79.76 -47.77 5.82
CA GLU A 244 80.84 -48.06 4.87
C GLU A 244 82.18 -48.27 5.59
N ALA A 245 82.49 -47.46 6.61
CA ALA A 245 83.68 -47.62 7.44
C ALA A 245 83.64 -48.92 8.28
N LEU A 246 82.49 -49.26 8.87
CA LEU A 246 82.27 -50.53 9.55
C LEU A 246 82.55 -51.72 8.64
N SER A 247 82.00 -51.71 7.42
CA SER A 247 82.22 -52.82 6.47
C SER A 247 83.70 -52.97 6.10
N ARG A 248 84.42 -51.85 5.94
CA ARG A 248 85.87 -51.83 5.66
C ARG A 248 86.67 -52.39 6.83
N ARG A 249 86.41 -51.95 8.05
CA ARG A 249 87.08 -52.45 9.25
C ARG A 249 86.77 -53.92 9.54
N GLN A 250 85.54 -54.36 9.27
CA GLN A 250 85.18 -55.79 9.36
C GLN A 250 85.95 -56.62 8.32
N ALA A 251 86.13 -56.12 7.10
CA ALA A 251 86.93 -56.79 6.09
C ALA A 251 88.43 -56.84 6.47
N GLU A 252 88.97 -55.76 7.03
CA GLU A 252 90.35 -55.72 7.57
C GLU A 252 90.55 -56.70 8.72
N LEU A 253 89.58 -56.79 9.65
CA LEU A 253 89.62 -57.76 10.75
C LEU A 253 89.66 -59.19 10.22
N ARG A 254 88.79 -59.54 9.26
CA ARG A 254 88.77 -60.88 8.63
C ARG A 254 90.09 -61.19 7.94
N GLN A 255 90.68 -60.24 7.22
CA GLN A 255 91.99 -60.44 6.58
C GLN A 255 93.12 -60.65 7.60
N LEU A 256 93.06 -59.96 8.75
CA LEU A 256 94.02 -60.15 9.84
C LEU A 256 93.85 -61.55 10.45
N GLU A 257 92.61 -61.97 10.72
CA GLU A 257 92.28 -63.30 11.24
C GLU A 257 92.71 -64.43 10.29
N GLU A 258 92.50 -64.26 8.98
CA GLU A 258 92.94 -65.20 7.94
C GLU A 258 94.47 -65.31 7.84
N ARG A 259 95.19 -64.19 8.01
CA ARG A 259 96.67 -64.20 8.04
C ARG A 259 97.22 -64.88 9.29
N GLY A 260 96.53 -64.75 10.43
CA GLY A 260 96.93 -65.33 11.71
C GLY A 260 98.28 -64.80 12.21
N PHE A 261 98.93 -65.56 13.08
CA PHE A 261 100.28 -65.30 13.58
C PHE A 261 101.11 -66.59 13.58
N GLU A 262 102.43 -66.46 13.62
CA GLU A 262 103.33 -67.62 13.61
C GLU A 262 103.44 -68.26 15.01
N LEU A 263 103.16 -69.56 15.10
CA LEU A 263 103.21 -70.31 16.36
C LEU A 263 104.65 -70.43 16.89
N GLY A 264 104.89 -69.90 18.08
CA GLY A 264 106.19 -69.92 18.75
C GLY A 264 106.98 -68.61 18.65
N ASP A 265 106.52 -67.64 17.86
CA ASP A 265 107.10 -66.29 17.81
C ASP A 265 106.29 -65.28 18.63
N ALA A 266 106.86 -64.90 19.79
CA ALA A 266 106.25 -63.93 20.68
C ALA A 266 106.12 -62.52 20.06
N ALA A 267 106.98 -62.15 19.12
CA ALA A 267 106.91 -60.87 18.44
C ALA A 267 105.77 -60.84 17.40
N SER A 268 105.60 -61.93 16.64
CA SER A 268 104.47 -62.11 15.71
C SER A 268 103.11 -62.06 16.44
N PHE A 269 102.98 -62.75 17.57
CA PHE A 269 101.75 -62.70 18.37
C PHE A 269 101.48 -61.30 18.96
N ALA A 270 102.51 -60.62 19.47
CA ALA A 270 102.35 -59.26 20.00
C ALA A 270 101.90 -58.29 18.89
N SER A 271 102.49 -58.37 17.69
CA SER A 271 102.09 -57.55 16.54
C SER A 271 100.66 -57.84 16.07
N TYR A 272 100.25 -59.11 16.01
CA TYR A 272 98.88 -59.50 15.71
C TYR A 272 97.90 -58.94 16.74
N ARG A 273 98.19 -59.12 18.04
CA ARG A 273 97.33 -58.65 19.14
C ARG A 273 97.16 -57.14 19.10
N ASP A 274 98.24 -56.39 18.88
CA ASP A 274 98.18 -54.93 18.85
C ASP A 274 97.40 -54.43 17.62
N HIS A 275 97.55 -55.09 16.46
CA HIS A 275 96.75 -54.79 15.26
C HIS A 275 95.27 -55.15 15.47
N TYR A 276 94.99 -56.30 16.08
CA TYR A 276 93.63 -56.73 16.42
C TYR A 276 92.96 -55.74 17.38
N LEU A 277 93.65 -55.34 18.46
CA LEU A 277 93.14 -54.36 19.42
C LEU A 277 92.90 -52.99 18.75
N SER A 278 93.76 -52.59 17.82
CA SER A 278 93.59 -51.35 17.03
C SER A 278 92.36 -51.35 16.13
N ILE A 279 91.99 -52.51 15.56
CA ILE A 279 90.79 -52.63 14.72
C ILE A 279 89.53 -52.80 15.58
N ALA A 280 89.61 -53.61 16.64
CA ALA A 280 88.44 -53.98 17.43
C ALA A 280 88.04 -52.89 18.45
N THR A 281 89.00 -52.28 19.15
CA THR A 281 88.74 -51.55 20.40
C THR A 281 89.47 -50.22 20.59
N GLN A 282 90.60 -49.99 19.92
CA GLN A 282 91.43 -48.81 20.17
C GLN A 282 91.30 -47.79 19.05
N GLY A 283 90.91 -46.57 19.42
CA GLY A 283 90.82 -45.43 18.51
C GLY A 283 89.42 -45.16 17.95
N PRO A 284 89.24 -43.98 17.33
CA PRO A 284 87.94 -43.49 16.86
C PRO A 284 87.37 -44.28 15.68
N ASP A 285 88.22 -44.98 14.92
CA ASP A 285 87.84 -45.81 13.77
C ASP A 285 87.79 -47.32 14.10
N SER A 286 87.76 -47.67 15.38
CA SER A 286 87.61 -49.06 15.83
C SER A 286 86.18 -49.57 15.60
N LEU A 287 86.00 -50.88 15.48
CA LEU A 287 84.68 -51.50 15.30
C LEU A 287 83.71 -51.10 16.42
N THR A 288 84.17 -51.12 17.67
CA THR A 288 83.32 -50.76 18.83
C THR A 288 82.89 -49.28 18.76
N ALA A 289 83.81 -48.38 18.43
CA ALA A 289 83.51 -46.94 18.32
C ALA A 289 82.56 -46.64 17.14
N LEU A 290 82.76 -47.30 16.00
CA LEU A 290 81.91 -47.15 14.83
C LEU A 290 80.52 -47.77 15.03
N GLN A 291 80.39 -48.90 15.73
CA GLN A 291 79.10 -49.51 16.10
C GLN A 291 78.32 -48.60 17.05
N ALA A 292 78.97 -48.08 18.09
CA ALA A 292 78.35 -47.11 19.00
C ALA A 292 77.91 -45.84 18.26
N ARG A 293 78.69 -45.37 17.27
CA ARG A 293 78.33 -44.23 16.43
C ARG A 293 77.16 -44.56 15.49
N GLU A 294 77.10 -45.76 14.93
CA GLU A 294 75.96 -46.21 14.11
C GLU A 294 74.67 -46.22 14.94
N GLU A 295 74.69 -46.84 16.12
CA GLU A 295 73.51 -46.90 17.01
C GLU A 295 73.05 -45.51 17.45
N LEU A 296 73.99 -44.63 17.82
CA LEU A 296 73.69 -43.24 18.17
C LEU A 296 73.05 -42.49 16.99
N LEU A 297 73.56 -42.65 15.76
CA LEU A 297 73.03 -41.97 14.58
C LEU A 297 71.68 -42.55 14.14
N ALA A 298 71.47 -43.86 14.27
CA ALA A 298 70.24 -44.54 13.87
C ALA A 298 69.10 -44.28 14.88
N HIS A 299 69.34 -44.55 16.16
CA HIS A 299 68.29 -44.59 17.18
C HIS A 299 68.36 -43.42 18.17
N GLY A 300 69.50 -42.72 18.23
CA GLY A 300 69.71 -41.61 19.14
C GLY A 300 70.31 -42.07 20.46
N GLY A 301 70.74 -41.10 21.26
CA GLY A 301 71.31 -41.37 22.58
C GLY A 301 71.98 -40.13 23.16
N ILE A 302 72.69 -40.33 24.26
CA ILE A 302 73.45 -39.28 24.93
C ILE A 302 74.94 -39.62 24.73
N PRO A 303 75.64 -38.94 23.81
CA PRO A 303 77.05 -39.21 23.57
C PRO A 303 77.86 -38.92 24.83
N ASN A 304 78.78 -39.81 25.19
CA ASN A 304 79.64 -39.70 26.37
C ASN A 304 78.89 -39.70 27.72
N ALA A 305 77.64 -40.15 27.75
CA ALA A 305 76.91 -40.37 28.99
C ALA A 305 77.62 -41.38 29.89
N GLN A 306 77.74 -41.04 31.17
CA GLN A 306 78.21 -41.95 32.21
C GLN A 306 77.03 -42.32 33.11
N VAL A 307 76.80 -43.62 33.27
CA VAL A 307 75.83 -44.14 34.24
C VAL A 307 76.57 -44.29 35.57
N ALA A 308 76.13 -43.59 36.60
CA ALA A 308 76.84 -43.51 37.88
C ALA A 308 76.72 -44.78 38.75
N ASP A 309 75.82 -45.71 38.41
CA ASP A 309 75.56 -46.95 39.15
C ASP A 309 75.42 -48.15 38.19
N ASP A 310 75.72 -49.36 38.67
CA ASP A 310 75.61 -50.63 37.93
C ASP A 310 74.15 -51.01 37.54
N ASP A 311 73.17 -50.20 37.95
CA ASP A 311 71.74 -50.39 37.64
C ASP A 311 71.34 -49.61 36.38
N PHE A 312 71.51 -50.25 35.21
CA PHE A 312 71.26 -49.68 33.89
C PHE A 312 69.82 -49.17 33.65
N VAL A 313 68.86 -49.49 34.54
CA VAL A 313 67.45 -49.11 34.40
C VAL A 313 67.07 -47.89 35.26
N ALA A 314 67.77 -47.67 36.38
CA ALA A 314 67.44 -46.63 37.36
C ALA A 314 68.58 -45.64 37.65
N GLY A 315 69.79 -45.90 37.15
CA GLY A 315 70.98 -45.07 37.38
C GLY A 315 70.85 -43.67 36.80
N GLU A 316 71.31 -42.68 37.57
CA GLU A 316 71.36 -41.28 37.14
C GLU A 316 72.40 -41.14 36.01
N VAL A 317 71.93 -40.76 34.82
CA VAL A 317 72.79 -40.54 33.65
C VAL A 317 73.35 -39.13 33.73
N SER A 318 74.68 -39.00 33.83
CA SER A 318 75.36 -37.70 33.90
C SER A 318 76.27 -37.48 32.69
N GLY A 319 76.26 -36.25 32.16
CA GLY A 319 77.08 -35.83 31.01
C GLY A 319 76.48 -36.13 29.63
N GLY A 320 76.83 -35.28 28.66
CA GLY A 320 76.42 -35.38 27.25
C GLY A 320 75.09 -34.70 26.92
N ASP A 321 74.98 -34.11 25.72
CA ASP A 321 73.73 -33.54 25.21
C ASP A 321 72.95 -34.61 24.40
N PRO A 322 71.63 -34.74 24.58
CA PRO A 322 70.84 -35.72 23.85
C PRO A 322 70.90 -35.45 22.33
N ALA A 323 71.41 -36.43 21.59
CA ALA A 323 71.46 -36.42 20.14
C ALA A 323 70.27 -37.22 19.58
N PRO A 324 69.36 -36.58 18.80
CA PRO A 324 68.27 -37.30 18.18
C PRO A 324 68.78 -38.21 17.06
N GLY A 325 68.40 -39.49 17.09
CA GLY A 325 68.67 -40.42 16.00
C GLY A 325 67.80 -40.15 14.77
N LEU A 326 68.17 -40.78 13.65
CA LEU A 326 67.47 -40.68 12.37
C LEU A 326 65.96 -40.96 12.50
N ASP A 327 65.56 -42.02 13.20
CA ASP A 327 64.14 -42.37 13.39
C ASP A 327 63.33 -41.26 14.11
N THR A 328 63.98 -40.54 15.02
CA THR A 328 63.36 -39.44 15.76
C THR A 328 63.29 -38.18 14.91
N LEU A 329 64.34 -37.90 14.11
CA LEU A 329 64.37 -36.78 13.18
C LEU A 329 63.33 -36.96 12.05
N GLU A 330 63.19 -38.16 11.50
CA GLU A 330 62.19 -38.47 10.46
C GLU A 330 60.75 -38.30 10.99
N ARG A 331 60.44 -38.81 12.19
CA ARG A 331 59.12 -38.59 12.84
C ARG A 331 58.84 -37.12 13.11
N ARG A 332 59.85 -36.36 13.56
CA ARG A 332 59.72 -34.91 13.77
C ARG A 332 59.48 -34.17 12.44
N LEU A 333 60.16 -34.58 11.38
CA LEU A 333 59.98 -34.03 10.03
C LEU A 333 58.56 -34.27 9.53
N GLU A 334 58.04 -35.50 9.65
CA GLU A 334 56.68 -35.85 9.25
C GLU A 334 55.63 -35.02 10.00
N SER A 335 55.78 -34.90 11.34
CA SER A 335 54.91 -34.06 12.15
C SER A 335 54.96 -32.59 11.74
N ALA A 336 56.15 -32.05 11.45
CA ALA A 336 56.31 -30.67 10.99
C ALA A 336 55.67 -30.45 9.61
N GLN A 337 55.80 -31.41 8.69
CA GLN A 337 55.16 -31.39 7.37
C GLN A 337 53.63 -31.44 7.47
N GLU A 338 53.08 -32.25 8.38
CA GLU A 338 51.63 -32.29 8.63
C GLU A 338 51.13 -30.95 9.20
N VAL A 339 51.85 -30.34 10.15
CA VAL A 339 51.51 -29.01 10.68
C VAL A 339 51.53 -27.96 9.57
N ALA A 340 52.57 -27.92 8.73
CA ALA A 340 52.65 -27.01 7.59
C ALA A 340 51.48 -27.21 6.61
N ARG A 341 51.11 -28.46 6.30
CA ARG A 341 49.94 -28.78 5.45
C ARG A 341 48.63 -28.30 6.05
N ARG A 342 48.41 -28.50 7.36
CA ARG A 342 47.19 -28.04 8.04
C ARG A 342 47.08 -26.52 8.06
N LEU A 343 48.17 -25.81 8.35
CA LEU A 343 48.22 -24.36 8.29
C LEU A 343 48.00 -23.84 6.87
N GLY A 344 48.49 -24.54 5.86
CA GLY A 344 48.20 -24.23 4.45
C GLY A 344 46.71 -24.27 4.13
N ARG A 345 46.03 -25.37 4.48
CA ARG A 345 44.57 -25.50 4.30
C ARG A 345 43.77 -24.48 5.12
N ALA A 346 44.22 -24.16 6.32
CA ALA A 346 43.59 -23.13 7.15
C ALA A 346 43.68 -21.75 6.48
N GLY A 347 44.84 -21.40 5.91
CA GLY A 347 45.03 -20.17 5.13
C GLY A 347 44.07 -20.09 3.93
N GLU A 348 44.02 -21.15 3.12
CA GLU A 348 43.10 -21.24 1.96
C GLU A 348 41.62 -21.10 2.37
N SER A 349 41.24 -21.72 3.51
CA SER A 349 39.88 -21.59 4.06
C SER A 349 39.56 -20.16 4.48
N ILE A 350 40.49 -19.46 5.14
CA ILE A 350 40.29 -18.07 5.56
C ILE A 350 40.23 -17.15 4.33
N GLU A 351 41.09 -17.34 3.33
CA GLU A 351 41.04 -16.61 2.07
C GLU A 351 39.69 -16.78 1.35
N SER A 352 39.17 -18.01 1.31
CA SER A 352 37.82 -18.27 0.77
C SER A 352 36.74 -17.55 1.56
N GLN A 353 36.82 -17.51 2.89
CA GLN A 353 35.86 -16.78 3.73
C GLN A 353 35.93 -15.27 3.49
N ILE A 354 37.14 -14.69 3.38
CA ILE A 354 37.34 -13.28 3.02
C ILE A 354 36.70 -12.97 1.67
N ALA A 355 36.93 -13.81 0.65
CA ALA A 355 36.34 -13.64 -0.67
C ALA A 355 34.81 -13.69 -0.63
N GLN A 356 34.23 -14.62 0.13
CA GLN A 356 32.78 -14.72 0.32
C GLN A 356 32.19 -13.49 1.03
N VAL A 357 32.82 -13.00 2.10
CA VAL A 357 32.37 -11.80 2.82
C VAL A 357 32.48 -10.56 1.94
N LYS A 358 33.56 -10.41 1.16
CA LYS A 358 33.72 -9.31 0.17
C LYS A 358 32.63 -9.36 -0.89
N SER A 359 32.34 -10.54 -1.44
CA SER A 359 31.27 -10.74 -2.44
C SER A 359 29.89 -10.40 -1.87
N ARG A 360 29.56 -10.89 -0.68
CA ARG A 360 28.29 -10.56 -0.01
C ARG A 360 28.17 -9.07 0.31
N GLY A 361 29.25 -8.44 0.80
CA GLY A 361 29.27 -7.00 1.05
C GLY A 361 29.04 -6.16 -0.20
N ALA A 362 29.64 -6.56 -1.33
CA ALA A 362 29.39 -5.90 -2.62
C ALA A 362 27.93 -6.05 -3.08
N LEU A 363 27.34 -7.24 -2.94
CA LEU A 363 25.93 -7.49 -3.26
C LEU A 363 24.98 -6.66 -2.39
N VAL A 364 25.22 -6.62 -1.08
CA VAL A 364 24.44 -5.80 -0.15
C VAL A 364 24.55 -4.32 -0.48
N ALA A 365 25.75 -3.82 -0.79
CA ALA A 365 25.95 -2.43 -1.20
C ALA A 365 25.21 -2.09 -2.51
N GLN A 366 25.21 -3.02 -3.48
CA GLN A 366 24.48 -2.86 -4.74
C GLN A 366 22.96 -2.81 -4.51
N GLU A 367 22.41 -3.74 -3.73
CA GLU A 367 20.97 -3.74 -3.40
C GLU A 367 20.58 -2.51 -2.57
N LEU A 368 21.42 -2.09 -1.63
CA LEU A 368 21.20 -0.87 -0.85
C LEU A 368 21.09 0.36 -1.75
N GLU A 369 21.98 0.52 -2.74
CA GLU A 369 21.90 1.62 -3.71
C GLU A 369 20.65 1.54 -4.59
N ARG A 370 20.24 0.32 -4.98
CA ARG A 370 18.99 0.10 -5.71
C ARG A 370 17.77 0.54 -4.89
N TYR A 371 17.65 0.09 -3.64
CA TYR A 371 16.55 0.47 -2.77
C TYR A 371 16.56 1.98 -2.43
N ARG A 372 17.75 2.60 -2.28
CA ARG A 372 17.86 4.07 -2.14
C ARG A 372 17.40 4.82 -3.39
N ALA A 373 17.64 4.29 -4.58
CA ALA A 373 17.12 4.86 -5.81
C ALA A 373 15.59 4.74 -5.88
N THR A 374 15.04 3.55 -5.60
CA THR A 374 13.60 3.31 -5.52
C THR A 374 12.93 4.20 -4.47
N LEU A 375 13.52 4.35 -3.29
CA LEU A 375 13.00 5.21 -2.23
C LEU A 375 12.91 6.68 -2.69
N ARG A 376 13.91 7.18 -3.41
CA ARG A 376 13.90 8.55 -3.97
C ARG A 376 12.80 8.71 -5.02
N GLU A 377 12.66 7.75 -5.93
CA GLU A 377 11.62 7.74 -6.96
C GLU A 377 10.21 7.73 -6.34
N GLN A 378 9.98 6.84 -5.37
CA GLN A 378 8.67 6.73 -4.72
C GLN A 378 8.34 7.96 -3.88
N ARG A 379 9.32 8.59 -3.22
CA ARG A 379 9.12 9.87 -2.51
C ARG A 379 8.74 10.99 -3.48
N GLN A 380 9.41 11.08 -4.64
CA GLN A 380 9.04 12.05 -5.67
C GLN A 380 7.61 11.80 -6.19
N ARG A 381 7.25 10.54 -6.42
CA ARG A 381 5.89 10.16 -6.84
C ARG A 381 4.85 10.48 -5.76
N LEU A 382 5.16 10.26 -4.49
CA LEU A 382 4.30 10.60 -3.35
C LEU A 382 4.00 12.11 -3.34
N ASP A 383 5.02 12.96 -3.57
CA ASP A 383 4.84 14.41 -3.66
C ASP A 383 3.96 14.84 -4.84
N GLN A 384 4.14 14.20 -6.01
CA GLN A 384 3.30 14.45 -7.19
C GLN A 384 1.84 14.07 -6.93
N LEU A 385 1.62 12.89 -6.36
CA LEU A 385 0.28 12.40 -6.01
C LEU A 385 -0.38 13.29 -4.95
N ARG A 386 0.39 13.80 -3.98
CA ARG A 386 -0.10 14.75 -2.97
C ARG A 386 -0.60 16.02 -3.64
N GLY A 387 0.21 16.60 -4.55
CA GLY A 387 -0.19 17.79 -5.31
C GLY A 387 -1.45 17.57 -6.15
N ALA A 388 -1.53 16.42 -6.83
CA ALA A 388 -2.70 16.05 -7.63
C ALA A 388 -3.96 15.86 -6.77
N ALA A 389 -3.85 15.19 -5.62
CA ALA A 389 -4.97 14.99 -4.69
C ALA A 389 -5.46 16.33 -4.11
N ALA A 390 -4.54 17.23 -3.73
CA ALA A 390 -4.88 18.56 -3.23
C ALA A 390 -5.59 19.41 -4.30
N GLU A 391 -5.10 19.38 -5.55
CA GLU A 391 -5.73 20.12 -6.65
C GLU A 391 -7.11 19.55 -7.00
N ALA A 392 -7.25 18.23 -7.08
CA ALA A 392 -8.54 17.59 -7.30
C ALA A 392 -9.53 17.91 -6.17
N ALA A 393 -9.08 17.93 -4.92
CA ALA A 393 -9.90 18.31 -3.77
C ALA A 393 -10.34 19.77 -3.89
N ARG A 394 -9.42 20.69 -4.22
CA ARG A 394 -9.72 22.12 -4.45
C ARG A 394 -10.79 22.31 -5.52
N LEU A 395 -10.67 21.64 -6.66
CA LEU A 395 -11.67 21.70 -7.73
C LEU A 395 -13.03 21.15 -7.28
N ALA A 396 -13.05 20.06 -6.51
CA ALA A 396 -14.28 19.52 -5.93
C ALA A 396 -14.95 20.53 -5.00
N PHE A 397 -14.19 21.21 -4.14
CA PHE A 397 -14.71 22.27 -3.26
C PHE A 397 -15.31 23.45 -4.01
N GLU A 398 -14.63 23.93 -5.05
CA GLU A 398 -15.14 25.02 -5.87
C GLU A 398 -16.47 24.64 -6.52
N LYS A 399 -16.58 23.39 -7.01
CA LYS A 399 -17.83 22.88 -7.57
C LYS A 399 -18.92 22.64 -6.53
N GLU A 400 -18.58 22.24 -5.31
CA GLU A 400 -19.53 22.16 -4.20
C GLU A 400 -20.08 23.55 -3.85
N ALA A 401 -19.22 24.57 -3.80
CA ALA A 401 -19.65 25.94 -3.56
C ALA A 401 -20.55 26.49 -4.69
N GLU A 402 -20.27 26.13 -5.95
CA GLU A 402 -21.17 26.43 -7.06
C GLU A 402 -22.52 25.70 -6.93
N ALA A 403 -22.51 24.40 -6.58
CA ALA A 403 -23.74 23.62 -6.41
C ALA A 403 -24.61 24.21 -5.29
N LEU A 404 -23.99 24.54 -4.16
CA LEU A 404 -24.64 25.21 -3.01
C LEU A 404 -25.28 26.53 -3.40
N ARG A 405 -24.54 27.40 -4.11
CA ARG A 405 -25.09 28.69 -4.57
C ARG A 405 -26.31 28.53 -5.45
N SER A 406 -26.31 27.57 -6.39
CA SER A 406 -27.49 27.33 -7.23
C SER A 406 -28.64 26.70 -6.45
N ALA A 407 -28.38 25.78 -5.52
CA ALA A 407 -29.41 25.21 -4.66
C ALA A 407 -30.08 26.28 -3.78
N GLN A 408 -29.29 27.19 -3.19
CA GLN A 408 -29.81 28.30 -2.41
C GLN A 408 -30.58 29.31 -3.27
N ALA A 409 -30.10 29.61 -4.48
CA ALA A 409 -30.82 30.46 -5.42
C ALA A 409 -32.16 29.83 -5.84
N ALA A 410 -32.20 28.51 -6.03
CA ALA A 410 -33.42 27.77 -6.31
C ALA A 410 -34.41 27.86 -5.14
N ALA A 411 -33.95 27.58 -3.92
CA ALA A 411 -34.78 27.65 -2.72
C ALA A 411 -35.38 29.06 -2.53
N GLN A 412 -34.57 30.11 -2.70
CA GLN A 412 -35.05 31.49 -2.62
C GLN A 412 -36.08 31.83 -3.71
N ALA A 413 -35.87 31.36 -4.94
CA ALA A 413 -36.82 31.60 -6.04
C ALA A 413 -38.15 30.86 -5.82
N PHE A 414 -38.12 29.62 -5.33
CA PHE A 414 -39.34 28.88 -4.97
C PHE A 414 -40.06 29.51 -3.78
N SER A 415 -39.34 29.97 -2.76
CA SER A 415 -39.90 30.69 -1.62
C SER A 415 -40.62 31.98 -2.07
N ARG A 416 -40.01 32.75 -2.99
CA ARG A 416 -40.65 33.93 -3.61
C ARG A 416 -41.89 33.55 -4.43
N SER A 417 -41.86 32.43 -5.15
CA SER A 417 -43.03 31.92 -5.88
C SER A 417 -44.18 31.60 -4.93
N ALA A 418 -43.90 30.88 -3.84
CA ALA A 418 -44.89 30.52 -2.82
C ALA A 418 -45.48 31.76 -2.14
N ALA A 419 -44.66 32.78 -1.85
CA ALA A 419 -45.13 34.05 -1.31
C ALA A 419 -46.03 34.81 -2.30
N ALA A 420 -45.67 34.84 -3.58
CA ALA A 420 -46.49 35.45 -4.63
C ALA A 420 -47.83 34.71 -4.81
N GLU A 421 -47.82 33.37 -4.77
CA GLU A 421 -49.04 32.54 -4.81
C GLU A 421 -49.94 32.79 -3.61
N THR A 422 -49.37 32.87 -2.40
CA THR A 422 -50.11 33.17 -1.18
C THR A 422 -50.76 34.55 -1.24
N SER A 423 -50.02 35.56 -1.72
CA SER A 423 -50.52 36.92 -1.92
C SER A 423 -51.66 36.95 -2.95
N TRP A 424 -51.47 36.29 -4.10
CA TRP A 424 -52.48 36.21 -5.15
C TRP A 424 -53.77 35.51 -4.69
N ARG A 425 -53.65 34.42 -3.92
CA ARG A 425 -54.81 33.76 -3.29
C ARG A 425 -55.50 34.66 -2.29
N ARG A 426 -54.75 35.37 -1.44
CA ARG A 426 -55.35 36.31 -0.48
C ARG A 426 -56.17 37.36 -1.22
N ALA A 427 -55.61 37.98 -2.26
CA ALA A 427 -56.33 38.91 -3.12
C ALA A 427 -57.56 38.28 -3.79
N ALA A 428 -57.49 37.02 -4.23
CA ALA A 428 -58.63 36.30 -4.81
C ALA A 428 -59.72 35.96 -3.77
N ARG A 429 -59.35 35.70 -2.52
CA ARG A 429 -60.31 35.52 -1.40
C ARG A 429 -60.97 36.84 -1.04
N ASP A 430 -60.19 37.91 -0.92
CA ASP A 430 -60.68 39.25 -0.60
C ASP A 430 -61.66 39.71 -1.70
N LEU A 431 -61.30 39.54 -2.97
CA LEU A 431 -62.18 39.85 -4.10
C LEU A 431 -63.44 38.99 -4.14
N LYS A 432 -63.36 37.70 -3.77
CA LYS A 432 -64.53 36.83 -3.62
C LYS A 432 -65.46 37.35 -2.54
N ASN A 433 -64.92 37.70 -1.38
CA ASN A 433 -65.68 38.19 -0.22
C ASN A 433 -66.32 39.56 -0.48
N GLU A 434 -65.64 40.44 -1.24
CA GLU A 434 -66.13 41.79 -1.53
C GLU A 434 -67.10 41.85 -2.72
N LYS A 435 -66.82 41.10 -3.80
CA LYS A 435 -67.47 41.29 -5.11
C LYS A 435 -68.16 40.07 -5.69
N ASP A 436 -67.97 38.88 -5.10
CA ASP A 436 -68.61 37.63 -5.53
C ASP A 436 -69.18 36.84 -4.34
N THR A 437 -69.98 37.52 -3.51
CA THR A 437 -70.60 36.93 -2.30
C THR A 437 -71.50 35.74 -2.61
N ALA A 438 -72.09 35.69 -3.81
CA ALA A 438 -72.88 34.55 -4.28
C ALA A 438 -72.05 33.42 -4.92
N SER A 439 -70.71 33.54 -4.96
CA SER A 439 -69.77 32.55 -5.52
C SER A 439 -70.08 32.13 -6.97
N LYS A 440 -70.51 33.06 -7.81
CA LYS A 440 -70.85 32.81 -9.22
C LYS A 440 -69.63 32.89 -10.15
N ASN A 441 -68.53 33.49 -9.71
CA ASN A 441 -67.32 33.61 -10.51
C ASN A 441 -66.48 32.32 -10.45
N MET A 442 -66.65 31.48 -11.47
CA MET A 442 -65.96 30.19 -11.58
C MET A 442 -64.43 30.31 -11.61
N ARG A 443 -63.87 31.43 -12.08
CA ARG A 443 -62.40 31.65 -12.06
C ARG A 443 -61.90 31.89 -10.64
N LEU A 444 -62.59 32.70 -9.84
CA LEU A 444 -62.24 32.90 -8.42
C LEU A 444 -62.47 31.63 -7.60
N ALA A 445 -63.49 30.84 -7.93
CA ALA A 445 -63.70 29.54 -7.31
C ALA A 445 -62.55 28.57 -7.61
N LEU A 446 -62.08 28.51 -8.87
CA LEU A 446 -60.93 27.68 -9.26
C LEU A 446 -59.64 28.11 -8.55
N ILE A 447 -59.33 29.40 -8.50
CA ILE A 447 -58.12 29.91 -7.83
C ILE A 447 -58.13 29.58 -6.33
N ASN A 448 -59.29 29.73 -5.68
CA ASN A 448 -59.43 29.49 -4.24
C ASN A 448 -59.50 27.99 -3.87
N ASN A 449 -59.91 27.12 -4.80
CA ASN A 449 -60.04 25.68 -4.57
C ASN A 449 -58.86 24.86 -5.07
N ASP A 450 -57.92 25.46 -5.80
CA ASP A 450 -56.71 24.78 -6.25
C ASP A 450 -55.85 24.41 -5.03
N ARG A 451 -55.77 23.15 -4.63
CA ARG A 451 -54.87 22.73 -3.54
C ARG A 451 -53.45 22.44 -4.03
N ALA A 452 -53.29 22.09 -5.31
CA ALA A 452 -52.00 21.71 -5.87
C ALA A 452 -51.01 22.90 -5.85
N VAL A 453 -51.51 24.11 -6.09
CA VAL A 453 -50.69 25.33 -6.04
C VAL A 453 -50.26 25.73 -4.62
N GLU A 454 -50.90 25.21 -3.55
CA GLU A 454 -50.51 25.54 -2.17
C GLU A 454 -49.24 24.80 -1.73
N ASP A 455 -49.09 23.55 -2.16
CA ASP A 455 -47.99 22.68 -1.77
C ASP A 455 -46.82 22.72 -2.76
N LEU A 456 -47.04 23.19 -4.00
CA LEU A 456 -46.03 23.15 -5.07
C LEU A 456 -44.79 23.99 -4.77
N GLY A 457 -44.97 25.26 -4.35
CA GLY A 457 -43.87 26.15 -4.00
C GLY A 457 -43.04 25.64 -2.82
N PRO A 458 -43.66 25.33 -1.66
CA PRO A 458 -42.97 24.73 -0.52
C PRO A 458 -42.28 23.39 -0.82
N ALA A 459 -42.89 22.53 -1.65
CA ALA A 459 -42.28 21.26 -2.06
C ALA A 459 -41.03 21.49 -2.92
N ALA A 460 -41.09 22.42 -3.86
CA ALA A 460 -39.95 22.76 -4.70
C ALA A 460 -38.82 23.45 -3.91
N GLU A 461 -39.17 24.32 -2.95
CA GLU A 461 -38.21 24.91 -2.01
C GLU A 461 -37.50 23.82 -1.19
N ALA A 462 -38.26 22.86 -0.66
CA ALA A 462 -37.73 21.72 0.07
C ALA A 462 -36.77 20.85 -0.78
N GLU A 463 -37.09 20.60 -2.05
CA GLU A 463 -36.20 19.89 -2.97
C GLU A 463 -34.89 20.67 -3.22
N ALA A 464 -34.97 22.00 -3.34
CA ALA A 464 -33.79 22.84 -3.48
C ALA A 464 -32.90 22.83 -2.22
N LEU A 465 -33.51 22.87 -1.04
CA LEU A 465 -32.78 22.71 0.22
C LEU A 465 -32.13 21.32 0.34
N LEU A 466 -32.78 20.27 -0.16
CA LEU A 466 -32.19 18.93 -0.25
C LEU A 466 -31.02 18.85 -1.25
N ALA A 467 -31.03 19.63 -2.32
CA ALA A 467 -29.86 19.73 -3.19
C ALA A 467 -28.68 20.40 -2.47
N ALA A 468 -28.94 21.45 -1.67
CA ALA A 468 -27.93 22.09 -0.85
C ALA A 468 -27.37 21.12 0.22
N ALA A 469 -28.26 20.37 0.88
CA ALA A 469 -27.94 19.30 1.82
C ALA A 469 -26.91 18.32 1.26
N ARG A 470 -27.12 17.85 0.04
CA ARG A 470 -26.23 16.89 -0.64
C ARG A 470 -24.84 17.47 -0.90
N ALA A 471 -24.78 18.74 -1.32
CA ALA A 471 -23.49 19.40 -1.57
C ALA A 471 -22.70 19.56 -0.26
N PHE A 472 -23.38 19.91 0.84
CA PHE A 472 -22.77 19.96 2.17
C PHE A 472 -22.29 18.59 2.65
N ALA A 473 -23.12 17.54 2.50
CA ALA A 473 -22.73 16.18 2.86
C ALA A 473 -21.52 15.69 2.07
N SER A 474 -21.48 15.95 0.75
CA SER A 474 -20.32 15.68 -0.10
C SER A 474 -19.06 16.37 0.42
N ARG A 475 -19.17 17.64 0.79
CA ARG A 475 -18.06 18.44 1.31
C ARG A 475 -17.48 17.87 2.59
N VAL A 476 -18.34 17.55 3.55
CA VAL A 476 -17.94 16.97 4.85
C VAL A 476 -17.29 15.61 4.64
N ASN A 477 -17.93 14.70 3.89
CA ASN A 477 -17.39 13.37 3.61
C ASN A 477 -16.04 13.43 2.89
N GLY A 478 -15.89 14.35 1.92
CA GLY A 478 -14.65 14.54 1.20
C GLY A 478 -13.53 15.07 2.08
N LEU A 479 -13.82 15.99 3.00
CA LEU A 479 -12.86 16.48 3.99
C LEU A 479 -12.43 15.40 4.97
N THR A 480 -13.38 14.63 5.51
CA THR A 480 -13.11 13.52 6.41
C THR A 480 -12.22 12.47 5.73
N SER A 481 -12.54 12.10 4.49
CA SER A 481 -11.76 11.10 3.72
C SER A 481 -10.36 11.61 3.38
N TYR A 482 -10.24 12.89 3.01
CA TYR A 482 -8.96 13.54 2.75
C TYR A 482 -8.08 13.57 4.01
N LEU A 483 -8.63 13.99 5.15
CA LEU A 483 -7.92 14.03 6.42
C LEU A 483 -7.43 12.63 6.83
N ALA A 484 -8.32 11.63 6.82
CA ALA A 484 -7.99 10.26 7.19
C ALA A 484 -6.88 9.67 6.30
N ALA A 485 -6.94 9.92 4.98
CA ALA A 485 -5.90 9.48 4.06
C ALA A 485 -4.54 10.16 4.34
N MET A 486 -4.52 11.47 4.57
CA MET A 486 -3.30 12.21 4.86
C MET A 486 -2.69 11.80 6.21
N GLU A 487 -3.51 11.54 7.22
CA GLU A 487 -3.05 10.97 8.50
C GLU A 487 -2.44 9.59 8.32
N ARG A 488 -3.08 8.73 7.51
CA ARG A 488 -2.53 7.41 7.21
C ARG A 488 -1.20 7.48 6.47
N VAL A 489 -1.03 8.42 5.54
CA VAL A 489 0.24 8.67 4.86
C VAL A 489 1.31 9.12 5.86
N ARG A 490 0.98 10.04 6.77
CA ARG A 490 1.88 10.50 7.84
C ARG A 490 2.33 9.37 8.78
N GLU A 491 1.46 8.40 9.07
CA GLU A 491 1.82 7.21 9.85
C GLU A 491 2.83 6.32 9.12
N LEU A 492 2.68 6.16 7.81
CA LEU A 492 3.54 5.31 6.97
C LEU A 492 4.88 6.00 6.66
N VAL A 493 4.87 7.32 6.51
CA VAL A 493 6.00 8.16 6.10
C VAL A 493 6.13 9.29 7.13
N PRO A 494 6.90 9.10 8.23
CA PRO A 494 6.93 10.04 9.36
C PRO A 494 7.40 11.46 9.03
N ASP A 495 8.19 11.62 7.97
CA ASP A 495 8.67 12.91 7.46
C ASP A 495 7.68 13.59 6.49
N PHE A 496 6.53 12.96 6.22
CA PHE A 496 5.45 13.55 5.45
C PHE A 496 4.78 14.68 6.24
N SER A 497 4.69 15.87 5.61
CA SER A 497 4.04 17.03 6.19
C SER A 497 2.72 17.36 5.50
N PHE A 498 1.70 17.61 6.31
CA PHE A 498 0.43 18.17 5.89
C PHE A 498 -0.19 19.01 7.03
N ASP A 499 -0.97 20.03 6.68
CA ASP A 499 -1.64 20.88 7.66
C ASP A 499 -2.97 20.25 8.11
N ALA A 500 -2.87 19.36 9.10
CA ALA A 500 -4.02 18.72 9.72
C ALA A 500 -4.95 19.72 10.41
N ALA A 501 -4.38 20.74 11.04
CA ALA A 501 -5.14 21.72 11.81
C ALA A 501 -6.00 22.61 10.90
N ALA A 502 -5.47 23.06 9.77
CA ALA A 502 -6.24 23.81 8.77
C ALA A 502 -7.38 22.96 8.21
N THR A 503 -7.09 21.73 7.79
CA THR A 503 -8.09 20.80 7.24
C THR A 503 -9.19 20.48 8.26
N GLN A 504 -8.83 20.25 9.53
CA GLN A 504 -9.77 20.01 10.62
C GLN A 504 -10.66 21.23 10.91
N THR A 505 -10.09 22.44 10.82
CA THR A 505 -10.84 23.70 10.99
C THR A 505 -11.86 23.87 9.85
N GLU A 506 -11.46 23.56 8.62
CA GLU A 506 -12.37 23.56 7.47
C GLU A 506 -13.48 22.53 7.60
N LEU A 507 -13.16 21.31 8.07
CA LEU A 507 -14.14 20.25 8.33
C LEU A 507 -15.16 20.69 9.38
N THR A 508 -14.69 21.21 10.52
CA THR A 508 -15.57 21.70 11.59
C THR A 508 -16.47 22.82 11.10
N THR A 509 -15.92 23.77 10.35
CA THR A 509 -16.68 24.88 9.74
C THR A 509 -17.74 24.37 8.76
N ALA A 510 -17.36 23.40 7.91
CA ALA A 510 -18.26 22.77 6.96
C ALA A 510 -19.39 22.02 7.67
N GLN A 511 -19.10 21.28 8.74
CA GLN A 511 -20.08 20.55 9.54
C GLN A 511 -21.09 21.48 10.22
N GLN A 512 -20.62 22.57 10.84
CA GLN A 512 -21.50 23.56 11.48
C GLN A 512 -22.43 24.25 10.47
N THR A 513 -21.86 24.68 9.34
CA THR A 513 -22.62 25.33 8.26
C THR A 513 -23.64 24.35 7.68
N ALA A 514 -23.23 23.12 7.41
CA ALA A 514 -24.07 22.07 6.88
C ALA A 514 -25.23 21.75 7.83
N THR A 515 -24.96 21.55 9.12
CA THR A 515 -25.98 21.24 10.15
C THR A 515 -27.04 22.33 10.18
N THR A 516 -26.62 23.60 10.23
CA THR A 516 -27.55 24.75 10.27
C THR A 516 -28.45 24.80 9.04
N GLU A 517 -27.88 24.62 7.85
CA GLU A 517 -28.63 24.67 6.59
C GLU A 517 -29.54 23.43 6.39
N LEU A 518 -29.12 22.26 6.85
CA LEU A 518 -29.90 21.03 6.84
C LEU A 518 -31.10 21.11 7.78
N GLU A 519 -30.89 21.58 9.01
CA GLU A 519 -31.96 21.78 10.00
C GLU A 519 -33.01 22.78 9.49
N ARG A 520 -32.59 23.81 8.76
CA ARG A 520 -33.51 24.75 8.09
C ARG A 520 -34.43 24.05 7.08
N ALA A 521 -33.97 22.98 6.44
CA ALA A 521 -34.75 22.17 5.50
C ALA A 521 -35.77 21.24 6.18
N VAL A 522 -35.54 20.87 7.45
CA VAL A 522 -36.39 19.93 8.20
C VAL A 522 -37.81 20.46 8.36
N SER A 523 -37.97 21.72 8.76
CA SER A 523 -39.29 22.28 9.12
C SER A 523 -40.27 22.38 7.92
N PRO A 524 -39.89 22.91 6.75
CA PRO A 524 -40.73 22.87 5.55
C PRO A 524 -41.10 21.44 5.13
N LEU A 525 -40.12 20.52 5.13
CA LEU A 525 -40.35 19.13 4.75
C LEU A 525 -41.25 18.38 5.73
N THR A 526 -41.12 18.63 7.04
CA THR A 526 -41.96 18.02 8.07
C THR A 526 -43.43 18.41 7.88
N ARG A 527 -43.71 19.70 7.62
CA ARG A 527 -45.06 20.16 7.30
C ARG A 527 -45.67 19.44 6.09
N LEU A 528 -44.89 19.24 5.03
CA LEU A 528 -45.35 18.55 3.82
C LEU A 528 -45.50 17.03 4.02
N ALA A 529 -44.63 16.42 4.83
CA ALA A 529 -44.66 15.00 5.11
C ALA A 529 -45.81 14.62 6.04
N ASP A 530 -46.15 15.49 6.98
CA ASP A 530 -47.25 15.29 7.93
C ASP A 530 -48.62 15.72 7.35
N ALA A 531 -48.62 16.46 6.23
CA ALA A 531 -49.83 16.73 5.45
C ALA A 531 -50.35 15.43 4.82
N ALA A 532 -51.52 14.96 5.27
CA ALA A 532 -52.14 13.75 4.74
C ALA A 532 -52.47 13.93 3.23
N GLY A 533 -51.78 13.18 2.37
CA GLY A 533 -51.96 13.27 0.92
C GLY A 533 -51.34 12.09 0.17
N PRO A 534 -51.72 11.87 -1.10
CA PRO A 534 -51.23 10.74 -1.91
C PRO A 534 -49.72 10.76 -2.18
N THR A 535 -49.08 11.93 -2.01
CA THR A 535 -47.63 12.15 -2.20
C THR A 535 -46.85 12.32 -0.90
N SER A 536 -47.49 12.20 0.27
CA SER A 536 -46.83 12.39 1.57
C SER A 536 -45.63 11.46 1.78
N TRP A 537 -45.70 10.24 1.24
CA TRP A 537 -44.62 9.25 1.28
C TRP A 537 -43.31 9.77 0.64
N ILE A 538 -43.39 10.64 -0.37
CA ILE A 538 -42.23 11.25 -1.01
C ILE A 538 -41.52 12.14 0.00
N HIS A 539 -42.26 13.03 0.65
CA HIS A 539 -41.72 13.96 1.65
C HIS A 539 -41.21 13.22 2.91
N GLN A 540 -41.86 12.12 3.31
CA GLN A 540 -41.36 11.23 4.36
C GLN A 540 -40.01 10.60 3.96
N ALA A 541 -39.87 10.11 2.72
CA ALA A 541 -38.60 9.57 2.23
C ALA A 541 -37.51 10.65 2.22
N LEU A 542 -37.82 11.85 1.71
CA LEU A 542 -36.89 12.99 1.68
C LEU A 542 -36.43 13.41 3.07
N LEU A 543 -37.33 13.45 4.07
CA LEU A 543 -36.95 13.66 5.47
C LEU A 543 -36.04 12.55 5.99
N GLY A 544 -36.32 11.30 5.63
CA GLY A 544 -35.46 10.17 5.95
C GLY A 544 -34.02 10.39 5.50
N TYR A 545 -33.84 10.82 4.25
CA TYR A 545 -32.51 11.16 3.71
C TYR A 545 -31.87 12.36 4.37
N LEU A 546 -32.65 13.39 4.68
CA LEU A 546 -32.15 14.59 5.32
C LEU A 546 -31.61 14.26 6.71
N TYR A 547 -32.35 13.49 7.50
CA TYR A 547 -31.90 13.02 8.81
C TYR A 547 -30.71 12.07 8.69
N HIS A 548 -30.68 11.19 7.70
CA HIS A 548 -29.51 10.39 7.46
C HIS A 548 -28.28 11.25 7.17
N ALA A 549 -28.39 12.27 6.31
CA ALA A 549 -27.29 13.21 6.05
C ALA A 549 -26.86 13.99 7.31
N LEU A 550 -27.82 14.45 8.11
CA LEU A 550 -27.55 15.11 9.40
C LEU A 550 -26.79 14.20 10.36
N ALA A 551 -27.09 12.91 10.40
CA ALA A 551 -26.38 11.95 11.24
C ALA A 551 -24.89 11.85 10.88
N HIS A 552 -24.55 11.85 9.59
CA HIS A 552 -23.15 11.78 9.13
C HIS A 552 -22.37 13.08 9.33
N ILE A 553 -23.07 14.21 9.40
CA ILE A 553 -22.45 15.54 9.50
C ILE A 553 -22.33 15.99 10.95
N ASN A 554 -23.24 15.55 11.81
CA ASN A 554 -23.32 15.92 13.21
C ASN A 554 -23.16 14.66 14.11
N PRO A 555 -21.91 14.26 14.41
CA PRO A 555 -21.65 13.06 15.21
C PRO A 555 -22.23 13.14 16.62
N ASP A 556 -22.37 14.35 17.20
CA ASP A 556 -22.91 14.53 18.54
C ASP A 556 -24.38 14.12 18.66
N GLN A 557 -25.12 14.16 17.55
CA GLN A 557 -26.54 13.80 17.47
C GLN A 557 -26.80 12.64 16.50
N GLU A 558 -25.76 11.91 16.09
CA GLU A 558 -25.83 10.85 15.08
C GLU A 558 -26.98 9.87 15.36
N GLN A 559 -27.03 9.30 16.57
CA GLN A 559 -28.05 8.32 16.93
C GLN A 559 -29.48 8.87 16.88
N VAL A 560 -29.67 10.14 17.27
CA VAL A 560 -30.99 10.79 17.22
C VAL A 560 -31.43 10.92 15.77
N TYR A 561 -30.53 11.35 14.90
CA TYR A 561 -30.80 11.54 13.49
C TYR A 561 -30.96 10.20 12.73
N LEU A 562 -30.19 9.16 13.05
CA LEU A 562 -30.39 7.82 12.48
C LEU A 562 -31.75 7.22 12.87
N ALA A 563 -32.18 7.41 14.13
CA ALA A 563 -33.49 6.97 14.59
C ALA A 563 -34.63 7.70 13.84
N GLN A 564 -34.51 9.02 13.67
CA GLN A 564 -35.46 9.82 12.89
C GLN A 564 -35.47 9.43 11.41
N ALA A 565 -34.30 9.18 10.81
CA ALA A 565 -34.18 8.69 9.44
C ALA A 565 -34.91 7.36 9.24
N THR A 566 -34.67 6.40 10.15
CA THR A 566 -35.31 5.08 10.17
C THR A 566 -36.83 5.20 10.29
N GLN A 567 -37.32 6.04 11.21
CA GLN A 567 -38.75 6.28 11.40
C GLN A 567 -39.41 6.84 10.13
N ARG A 568 -38.81 7.86 9.53
CA ARG A 568 -39.36 8.55 8.35
C ARG A 568 -39.34 7.67 7.10
N LEU A 569 -38.27 6.90 6.89
CA LEU A 569 -38.21 5.89 5.80
C LEU A 569 -39.22 4.76 6.02
N GLY A 570 -39.41 4.30 7.27
CA GLY A 570 -40.46 3.33 7.59
C GLY A 570 -41.87 3.85 7.29
N GLN A 571 -42.13 5.13 7.59
CA GLN A 571 -43.38 5.80 7.25
C GLN A 571 -43.58 5.98 5.74
N ALA A 572 -42.50 6.24 4.99
CA ALA A 572 -42.56 6.33 3.53
C ALA A 572 -42.91 4.98 2.87
N LEU A 573 -42.43 3.87 3.44
CA LEU A 573 -42.60 2.54 2.87
C LEU A 573 -43.97 1.92 3.17
N GLN A 574 -44.51 2.02 4.39
CA GLN A 574 -45.85 1.54 4.82
C GLN A 574 -46.56 0.54 3.86
N GLY A 575 -46.03 -0.68 3.70
CA GLY A 575 -46.67 -1.75 2.92
C GLY A 575 -46.42 -1.70 1.39
N LYS A 576 -45.51 -0.84 0.93
CA LYS A 576 -45.11 -0.66 -0.48
C LYS A 576 -43.66 -1.07 -0.75
N GLU A 577 -43.06 -1.89 0.12
CA GLU A 577 -41.63 -2.27 0.09
C GLU A 577 -41.22 -2.96 -1.22
N ARG A 578 -42.17 -3.60 -1.90
CA ARG A 578 -41.95 -4.28 -3.19
C ARG A 578 -42.06 -3.35 -4.41
N SER A 579 -42.34 -2.06 -4.22
CA SER A 579 -42.41 -1.09 -5.31
C SER A 579 -41.00 -0.84 -5.87
N PRO A 580 -40.76 -0.96 -7.18
CA PRO A 580 -39.46 -0.64 -7.77
C PRO A 580 -39.07 0.84 -7.59
N TYR A 581 -40.05 1.73 -7.38
CA TYR A 581 -39.82 3.14 -7.07
C TYR A 581 -39.37 3.38 -5.63
N LEU A 582 -39.59 2.42 -4.73
CA LEU A 582 -39.26 2.51 -3.32
C LEU A 582 -38.13 1.56 -2.91
N ALA A 583 -37.68 0.69 -3.82
CA ALA A 583 -36.59 -0.25 -3.59
C ALA A 583 -35.33 0.43 -3.04
N PRO A 584 -34.89 1.62 -3.55
CA PRO A 584 -33.79 2.34 -2.93
C PRO A 584 -34.09 2.61 -1.44
N HIS A 585 -35.21 3.27 -1.12
CA HIS A 585 -35.58 3.61 0.26
C HIS A 585 -35.62 2.39 1.20
N ALA A 586 -36.07 1.23 0.69
CA ALA A 586 -36.06 -0.02 1.43
C ALA A 586 -34.65 -0.49 1.75
N THR A 587 -33.73 -0.48 0.77
CA THR A 587 -32.32 -0.82 0.98
C THR A 587 -31.65 0.09 2.01
N LEU A 588 -31.89 1.41 1.97
CA LEU A 588 -31.35 2.31 2.99
C LEU A 588 -31.93 2.00 4.38
N LEU A 589 -33.22 1.74 4.48
CA LEU A 589 -33.84 1.37 5.75
C LEU A 589 -33.24 0.08 6.33
N GLU A 590 -32.92 -0.91 5.49
CA GLU A 590 -32.26 -2.14 5.92
C GLU A 590 -30.84 -1.87 6.44
N ILE A 591 -30.06 -1.06 5.75
CA ILE A 591 -28.72 -0.63 6.20
C ILE A 591 -28.81 0.07 7.55
N LEU A 592 -29.73 1.02 7.69
CA LEU A 592 -29.91 1.79 8.94
C LEU A 592 -30.34 0.93 10.12
N LYS A 593 -31.14 -0.12 9.87
CA LYS A 593 -31.53 -1.08 10.91
C LYS A 593 -30.38 -2.00 11.29
N ALA A 594 -29.50 -2.35 10.36
CA ALA A 594 -28.33 -3.18 10.64
C ALA A 594 -27.25 -2.46 11.45
N ASP A 595 -27.17 -1.12 11.33
CA ASP A 595 -26.24 -0.28 12.07
C ASP A 595 -26.77 0.19 13.45
N GLN A 596 -28.02 -0.15 13.81
CA GLN A 596 -28.54 0.10 15.16
C GLN A 596 -28.06 -1.00 16.14
N PRO A 597 -27.46 -0.63 17.29
CA PRO A 597 -26.91 -1.57 18.27
C PRO A 597 -27.96 -2.42 18.99
#